data_AF-A0A838VAA9-F1
#
_entry.id   AF-A0A838VAA9-F1
#
_cell.length_a   1.000
_cell.length_b   1.000
_cell.length_c   1.000
_cell.angle_alpha   90.00
_cell.angle_beta   90.00
_cell.angle_gamma   90.00
#
_symmetry.space_group_name_H-M   'P 1'
#
loop_
_entity.id
_entity.type
_entity.pdbx_description
1 polymer ?
#
loop_
_entity_poly.entity_id
_entity_poly.type
_entity_poly.pdbx_seq_one_letter_code
_entity_poly.pdbx_strand_id
1 'polypeptide(L)'
;MVVDVRNIPRSRTNPQFNLDTLGETLAPWQIGHTQIAELGGLRKKSKTVPPDVNGFWTNQSFHNYADYALSDEFHRGLSRLEELSRNRRCALMCSEAVWWRCHRRIVADYLLNDGRSVFHLMGPARADSAMLTKAATPARDGLTYPASEGG
;
A
#
# COMPACT_ATOMS: atom_id res chain seq x y z
N MET A 1 -8.17 -10.58 8.49
CA MET A 1 -6.77 -11.03 8.43
C MET A 1 -5.85 -9.81 8.31
N VAL A 2 -4.61 -9.93 8.75
CA VAL A 2 -3.56 -8.92 8.52
C VAL A 2 -2.76 -9.29 7.27
N VAL A 3 -2.57 -8.32 6.38
CA VAL A 3 -1.73 -8.43 5.19
C VAL A 3 -0.53 -7.51 5.37
N ASP A 4 0.63 -8.10 5.55
CA ASP A 4 1.89 -7.40 5.74
C ASP A 4 2.48 -6.97 4.39
N VAL A 5 2.61 -5.66 4.21
CA VAL A 5 3.22 -5.03 3.03
C VAL A 5 4.50 -4.30 3.39
N ARG A 6 5.19 -4.72 4.45
CA ARG A 6 6.54 -4.25 4.77
C ARG A 6 7.56 -4.94 3.85
N ASN A 7 8.48 -4.15 3.31
CA ASN A 7 9.64 -4.68 2.62
C ASN A 7 10.60 -5.41 3.59
N ILE A 8 10.73 -4.88 4.81
CA ILE A 8 11.55 -5.47 5.88
C ILE A 8 10.63 -5.75 7.09
N PRO A 9 9.99 -6.93 7.15
CA PRO A 9 9.05 -7.28 8.23
C PRO A 9 9.79 -7.83 9.47
N ARG A 10 10.89 -7.18 9.86
CA ARG A 10 11.71 -7.54 11.03
C ARG A 10 12.15 -6.30 11.80
N SER A 11 12.12 -6.40 13.12
CA SER A 11 12.55 -5.37 14.06
C SER A 11 13.23 -6.02 15.25
N ARG A 12 14.38 -5.45 15.67
CA ARG A 12 15.05 -5.84 16.92
C ARG A 12 14.33 -5.26 18.15
N THR A 13 13.78 -4.05 18.02
CA THR A 13 13.10 -3.34 19.11
C THR A 13 11.67 -3.85 19.32
N ASN A 14 11.00 -4.29 18.25
CA ASN A 14 9.64 -4.81 18.32
C ASN A 14 9.53 -6.22 17.71
N PRO A 15 10.19 -7.23 18.29
CA PRO A 15 10.26 -8.57 17.73
C PRO A 15 8.89 -9.27 17.66
N GLN A 16 7.93 -8.90 18.50
CA GLN A 16 6.55 -9.43 18.48
C GLN A 16 5.81 -9.15 17.17
N PHE A 17 6.27 -8.17 16.39
CA PHE A 17 5.71 -7.84 15.08
C PHE A 17 6.54 -8.43 13.93
N ASN A 18 7.50 -9.31 14.19
CA ASN A 18 8.26 -9.95 13.12
C ASN A 18 7.39 -10.94 12.35
N LEU A 19 7.72 -11.17 11.08
CA LEU A 19 6.96 -12.03 10.18
C LEU A 19 6.72 -13.44 10.75
N ASP A 20 7.73 -14.00 11.41
CA ASP A 20 7.76 -15.33 12.03
C ASP A 20 6.99 -15.39 13.36
N THR A 21 6.77 -14.26 14.03
CA THR A 21 6.13 -14.22 15.37
C THR A 21 4.68 -13.71 15.32
N LEU A 22 4.39 -12.76 14.42
CA LEU A 22 3.12 -12.05 14.42
C LEU A 22 1.94 -12.98 14.09
N GLY A 23 2.14 -13.92 13.17
CA GLY A 23 1.09 -14.89 12.81
C GLY A 23 0.64 -15.74 14.01
N GLU A 24 1.61 -16.22 14.80
CA GLU A 24 1.33 -17.00 16.01
C GLU A 24 0.64 -16.16 17.09
N THR A 25 1.04 -14.90 17.24
CA THR A 25 0.43 -13.97 18.20
C THR A 25 -1.03 -13.64 17.85
N LEU A 26 -1.36 -13.61 16.56
CA LEU A 26 -2.71 -13.32 16.05
C LEU A 26 -3.62 -14.55 16.01
N ALA A 27 -3.05 -15.76 15.97
CA ALA A 27 -3.81 -17.01 15.82
C ALA A 27 -4.85 -17.26 16.94
N PRO A 28 -4.58 -17.01 18.24
CA PRO A 28 -5.58 -17.14 19.31
C PRO A 28 -6.82 -16.27 19.11
N TRP A 29 -6.70 -15.18 18.34
CA TRP A 29 -7.80 -14.26 18.00
C TRP A 29 -8.46 -14.61 16.67
N GLN A 30 -8.13 -15.75 16.07
CA GLN A 30 -8.59 -16.20 14.75
C GLN A 30 -8.26 -15.21 13.62
N ILE A 31 -7.19 -14.42 13.80
CA ILE A 31 -6.73 -13.46 12.79
C ILE A 31 -5.58 -14.09 12.02
N GLY A 32 -5.82 -14.43 10.75
CA GLY A 32 -4.75 -14.86 9.85
C GLY A 32 -3.74 -13.75 9.54
N HIS A 33 -2.51 -14.12 9.21
CA HIS A 33 -1.42 -13.23 8.82
C HIS A 33 -0.78 -13.75 7.52
N THR A 34 -0.50 -12.87 6.57
CA THR A 34 0.24 -13.20 5.35
C THR A 34 1.06 -12.00 4.90
N GLN A 35 2.16 -12.24 4.19
CA GLN A 35 2.90 -11.18 3.51
C GLN A 35 2.52 -11.12 2.02
N ILE A 36 2.49 -9.91 1.46
CA ILE A 36 2.53 -9.66 0.01
C ILE A 36 3.72 -8.73 -0.25
N ALA A 37 4.86 -9.33 -0.57
CA ALA A 37 6.13 -8.61 -0.71
C ALA A 37 6.12 -7.64 -1.90
N GLU A 38 5.34 -7.95 -2.94
CA GLU A 38 5.11 -7.12 -4.11
C GLU A 38 4.51 -5.76 -3.74
N LEU A 39 3.67 -5.69 -2.70
CA LEU A 39 3.14 -4.42 -2.21
C LEU A 39 4.10 -3.70 -1.23
N GLY A 40 5.29 -4.25 -1.04
CA GLY A 40 6.37 -3.71 -0.20
C GLY A 40 6.89 -2.35 -0.65
N GLY A 41 7.09 -1.43 0.30
CA GLY A 41 7.71 -0.12 0.09
C GLY A 41 9.22 -0.18 -0.22
N LEU A 42 9.92 0.96 -0.08
CA LEU A 42 11.37 1.11 -0.35
C LEU A 42 11.78 0.72 -1.78
N ARG A 43 11.03 1.22 -2.76
CA ARG A 43 11.30 0.97 -4.18
C ARG A 43 12.37 1.91 -4.74
N LYS A 44 13.15 1.39 -5.69
CA LYS A 44 14.21 2.13 -6.38
C LYS A 44 13.60 3.07 -7.43
N LYS A 45 14.34 4.12 -7.78
CA LYS A 45 13.97 5.01 -8.88
C LYS A 45 13.80 4.21 -10.18
N SER A 46 12.70 4.44 -10.89
CA SER A 46 12.49 3.83 -12.21
C SER A 46 13.48 4.39 -13.24
N LYS A 47 13.84 3.55 -14.20
CA LYS A 47 14.66 3.94 -15.36
C LYS A 47 13.83 4.08 -16.64
N THR A 48 12.57 3.67 -16.59
CA THR A 48 11.70 3.52 -17.77
C THR A 48 10.46 4.40 -17.69
N VAL A 49 10.06 4.83 -16.50
CA VAL A 49 8.92 5.75 -16.31
C VAL A 49 9.44 7.18 -16.37
N PRO A 50 8.94 8.02 -17.30
CA PRO A 50 9.28 9.44 -17.35
C PRO A 50 8.90 10.16 -16.03
N PRO A 51 9.75 11.06 -15.49
CA PRO A 51 9.50 11.68 -14.19
C PRO A 51 8.20 12.49 -14.07
N ASP A 52 7.67 13.00 -15.18
CA ASP A 52 6.44 13.78 -15.25
C ASP A 52 5.18 12.93 -15.00
N VAL A 53 5.23 11.63 -15.30
CA VAL A 53 4.09 10.71 -15.12
C VAL A 53 3.56 10.71 -13.68
N ASN A 54 4.46 10.78 -12.70
CA ASN A 54 4.13 10.76 -11.27
C ASN A 54 4.64 12.03 -10.56
N GLY A 55 4.70 13.15 -11.30
CA GLY A 55 5.25 14.43 -10.86
C GLY A 55 4.54 15.09 -9.66
N PHE A 56 3.32 14.68 -9.32
CA PHE A 56 2.64 15.11 -8.09
C PHE A 56 3.42 14.74 -6.82
N TRP A 57 4.11 13.59 -6.83
CA TRP A 57 4.88 13.13 -5.69
C TRP A 57 6.26 13.80 -5.66
N THR A 58 6.35 14.92 -4.93
CA THR A 58 7.62 15.63 -4.70
C THR A 58 8.56 14.88 -3.75
N ASN A 59 8.02 14.01 -2.89
CA ASN A 59 8.82 13.11 -2.09
C ASN A 59 9.28 11.92 -2.94
N GLN A 60 10.60 11.75 -3.08
CA GLN A 60 11.19 10.73 -3.94
C GLN A 60 10.76 9.29 -3.61
N SER A 61 10.51 8.97 -2.34
CA SER A 61 10.09 7.60 -1.97
C SER A 61 8.67 7.29 -2.45
N PHE A 62 7.76 8.27 -2.39
CA PHE A 62 6.41 8.13 -2.94
C PHE A 62 6.45 8.10 -4.48
N HIS A 63 7.26 8.96 -5.09
CA HIS A 63 7.46 8.97 -6.54
C HIS A 63 7.94 7.61 -7.06
N ASN A 64 9.02 7.08 -6.48
CA ASN A 64 9.56 5.77 -6.85
C ASN A 64 8.52 4.65 -6.67
N TYR A 65 7.69 4.74 -5.63
CA TYR A 65 6.65 3.74 -5.38
C TYR A 65 5.50 3.86 -6.40
N ALA A 66 5.11 5.08 -6.78
CA ALA A 66 4.12 5.32 -7.83
C ALA A 66 4.61 4.80 -9.20
N ASP A 67 5.88 5.02 -9.53
CA ASP A 67 6.48 4.44 -10.75
C ASP A 67 6.47 2.91 -10.71
N TYR A 68 6.84 2.33 -9.56
CA TYR A 68 6.81 0.89 -9.36
C TYR A 68 5.38 0.34 -9.44
N ALA A 69 4.37 1.10 -9.03
CA ALA A 69 2.97 0.68 -9.05
C ALA A 69 2.42 0.46 -10.48
N LEU A 70 3.10 0.99 -11.50
CA LEU A 70 2.80 0.72 -12.91
C LEU A 70 3.35 -0.64 -13.40
N SER A 71 4.12 -1.36 -12.58
CA SER A 71 4.75 -2.63 -12.98
C SER A 71 3.81 -3.83 -12.80
N ASP A 72 4.01 -4.86 -13.62
CA ASP A 72 3.30 -6.15 -13.48
C ASP A 72 3.50 -6.79 -12.10
N GLU A 73 4.65 -6.55 -11.45
CA GLU A 73 4.92 -7.08 -10.11
C GLU A 73 3.97 -6.50 -9.08
N PHE A 74 3.77 -5.18 -9.12
CA PHE A 74 2.79 -4.52 -8.26
C PHE A 74 1.37 -5.04 -8.53
N HIS A 75 0.98 -5.14 -9.80
CA HIS A 75 -0.35 -5.62 -10.20
C HIS A 75 -0.63 -7.06 -9.77
N ARG A 76 0.37 -7.95 -9.81
CA ARG A 76 0.25 -9.30 -9.23
C ARG A 76 0.01 -9.26 -7.72
N GLY A 77 0.74 -8.41 -7.00
CA GLY A 77 0.55 -8.20 -5.57
C GLY A 77 -0.84 -7.65 -5.24
N LEU A 78 -1.30 -6.67 -6.01
CA LEU A 78 -2.61 -6.07 -5.88
C LEU A 78 -3.70 -7.13 -6.12
N SER A 79 -3.64 -7.86 -7.23
CA SER A 79 -4.58 -8.94 -7.56
C SER A 79 -4.68 -10.01 -6.46
N ARG A 80 -3.55 -10.37 -5.82
CA ARG A 80 -3.55 -11.29 -4.68
C ARG A 80 -4.26 -10.70 -3.46
N LEU A 81 -4.03 -9.43 -3.15
CA LEU A 81 -4.75 -8.74 -2.06
C LEU A 81 -6.24 -8.64 -2.35
N GLU A 82 -6.57 -8.36 -3.60
CA GLU A 82 -7.91 -8.27 -4.11
C GLU A 82 -8.70 -9.58 -3.94
N GLU A 83 -8.08 -10.72 -4.28
CA GLU A 83 -8.64 -12.06 -4.08
C GLU A 83 -8.82 -12.39 -2.59
N LEU A 84 -7.82 -12.08 -1.76
CA LEU A 84 -7.90 -12.31 -0.32
C LEU A 84 -9.06 -11.52 0.31
N SER A 85 -9.26 -10.28 -0.14
CA SER A 85 -10.28 -9.39 0.41
C SER A 85 -11.71 -9.71 -0.04
N ARG A 86 -11.91 -10.50 -1.11
CA ARG A 86 -13.24 -11.01 -1.50
C ARG A 86 -13.84 -11.95 -0.46
N ASN A 87 -13.00 -12.72 0.23
CA ASN A 87 -13.45 -13.77 1.16
C ASN A 87 -13.48 -13.31 2.62
N ARG A 88 -12.79 -12.22 2.97
CA ARG A 88 -12.66 -11.73 4.34
C ARG A 88 -12.12 -10.30 4.38
N ARG A 89 -12.41 -9.60 5.48
CA ARG A 89 -11.84 -8.26 5.72
C ARG A 89 -10.33 -8.35 5.91
N CYS A 90 -9.58 -7.53 5.16
CA CYS A 90 -8.12 -7.42 5.24
C CYS A 90 -7.71 -6.10 5.87
N ALA A 91 -6.74 -6.14 6.77
CA ALA A 91 -6.04 -4.97 7.29
C ALA A 91 -4.62 -4.94 6.72
N LEU A 92 -4.29 -3.90 5.95
CA LEU A 92 -2.93 -3.72 5.43
C LEU A 92 -2.02 -3.16 6.52
N MET A 93 -0.92 -3.85 6.79
CA MET A 93 0.08 -3.45 7.78
C MET A 93 1.37 -2.98 7.11
N CYS A 94 1.88 -1.84 7.56
CA CYS A 94 3.24 -1.36 7.26
C CYS A 94 3.93 -0.90 8.56
N SER A 95 5.16 -0.40 8.49
CA SER A 95 5.90 0.07 9.68
C SER A 95 5.51 1.47 10.18
N GLU A 96 4.88 2.29 9.35
CA GLU A 96 4.43 3.64 9.70
C GLU A 96 2.97 3.62 10.15
N ALA A 97 2.68 4.26 11.28
CA ALA A 97 1.33 4.33 11.84
C ALA A 97 0.42 5.25 11.00
N VAL A 98 0.98 6.33 10.47
CA VAL A 98 0.26 7.40 9.78
C VAL A 98 0.16 7.11 8.28
N TRP A 99 -1.05 6.84 7.78
CA TRP A 99 -1.25 6.37 6.41
C TRP A 99 -0.70 7.32 5.34
N TRP A 100 -0.81 8.65 5.51
CA TRP A 100 -0.35 9.62 4.52
C TRP A 100 1.17 9.76 4.44
N ARG A 101 1.91 9.14 5.36
CA ARG A 101 3.38 9.11 5.38
C ARG A 101 3.98 7.81 4.84
N CYS A 102 3.15 6.89 4.36
CA CYS A 102 3.60 5.58 3.88
C CYS A 102 3.00 5.19 2.53
N HIS A 103 3.61 4.18 1.91
CA HIS A 103 3.22 3.67 0.59
C HIS A 103 1.83 3.05 0.54
N ARG A 104 1.24 2.66 1.69
CA ARG A 104 -0.16 2.17 1.75
C ARG A 104 -1.15 3.20 1.22
N ARG A 105 -0.81 4.49 1.18
CA ARG A 105 -1.61 5.52 0.53
C ARG A 105 -1.82 5.24 -0.96
N ILE A 106 -0.76 4.85 -1.68
CA ILE A 106 -0.84 4.54 -3.12
C ILE A 106 -1.59 3.21 -3.32
N VAL A 107 -1.34 2.20 -2.48
CA VAL A 107 -2.13 0.95 -2.52
C VAL A 107 -3.62 1.22 -2.32
N ALA A 108 -3.97 2.12 -1.39
CA ALA A 108 -5.35 2.53 -1.17
C ALA A 108 -5.97 3.19 -2.40
N ASP A 109 -5.23 4.04 -3.11
CA ASP A 109 -5.72 4.66 -4.35
C ASP A 109 -6.09 3.59 -5.40
N TYR A 110 -5.23 2.60 -5.61
CA TYR A 110 -5.52 1.50 -6.55
C TYR A 110 -6.76 0.69 -6.15
N LEU A 111 -6.88 0.33 -4.87
CA LEU A 111 -8.07 -0.39 -4.37
C LEU A 111 -9.35 0.45 -4.53
N LEU A 112 -9.30 1.76 -4.28
CA LEU A 112 -10.43 2.67 -4.48
C LEU A 112 -10.80 2.80 -5.96
N ASN A 113 -9.81 2.89 -6.85
CA ASN A 113 -10.00 2.91 -8.30
C ASN A 113 -10.69 1.62 -8.78
N ASP A 114 -10.36 0.48 -8.18
CA ASP A 114 -10.99 -0.82 -8.47
C ASP A 114 -12.35 -1.01 -7.76
N GLY A 115 -12.91 0.07 -7.19
CA GLY A 115 -14.24 0.09 -6.59
C GLY A 115 -14.34 -0.51 -5.19
N ARG A 116 -13.21 -0.75 -4.51
CA ARG A 116 -13.20 -1.31 -3.16
C ARG A 116 -13.35 -0.24 -2.10
N SER A 117 -14.08 -0.54 -1.04
CA SER A 117 -14.13 0.32 0.15
C SER A 117 -12.83 0.18 0.95
N VAL A 118 -12.12 1.30 1.13
CA VAL A 118 -10.90 1.37 1.95
C VAL A 118 -11.11 2.33 3.11
N PHE A 119 -10.59 1.96 4.28
CA PHE A 119 -10.66 2.78 5.49
C PHE A 119 -9.26 2.92 6.11
N HIS A 120 -8.92 4.13 6.55
CA HIS A 120 -7.71 4.40 7.29
C HIS A 120 -7.95 4.22 8.78
N LEU A 121 -7.24 3.26 9.39
CA LEU A 121 -7.30 3.02 10.84
C LEU A 121 -6.47 4.07 11.57
N MET A 122 -7.14 4.98 12.28
CA MET A 122 -6.54 6.14 12.95
C MET A 122 -6.44 5.98 14.47
N GLY A 123 -6.97 4.88 15.01
CA GLY A 123 -6.92 4.55 16.44
C GLY A 123 -7.88 3.40 16.78
N PRO A 124 -7.97 2.99 18.06
CA PRO A 124 -8.73 1.81 18.49
C PRO A 124 -10.21 1.79 18.07
N ALA A 125 -10.84 2.95 17.94
CA ALA A 125 -12.24 3.09 17.57
C ALA A 125 -12.47 4.11 16.43
N ARG A 126 -11.40 4.48 15.70
CA ARG A 126 -11.48 5.48 14.63
C ARG A 126 -11.00 4.90 13.32
N ALA A 127 -11.89 4.86 12.34
CA ALA A 127 -11.61 4.53 10.97
C ALA A 127 -12.23 5.61 10.06
N ASP A 128 -11.41 6.25 9.24
CA ASP A 128 -11.86 7.29 8.32
C ASP A 128 -11.96 6.68 6.91
N SER A 129 -13.02 6.97 6.15
CA SER A 129 -13.11 6.51 4.76
C SER A 129 -11.96 7.08 3.95
N ALA A 130 -11.27 6.22 3.21
CA ALA A 130 -10.23 6.68 2.30
C ALA A 130 -10.87 7.39 1.10
N MET A 131 -10.13 8.35 0.56
CA MET A 131 -10.47 9.09 -0.65
C MET A 131 -9.28 8.99 -1.61
N LEU A 132 -9.56 8.95 -2.91
CA LEU A 132 -8.51 8.98 -3.93
C LEU A 132 -7.63 10.22 -3.73
N THR A 133 -6.32 10.02 -3.80
CA THR A 133 -5.37 11.12 -3.87
C THR A 133 -5.77 12.05 -5.03
N LYS A 134 -5.80 13.37 -4.79
CA LYS A 134 -6.32 14.37 -5.74
C LYS A 134 -5.79 14.24 -7.18
N ALA A 135 -4.51 13.88 -7.34
CA ALA A 135 -3.87 13.73 -8.65
C ALA A 135 -4.01 12.32 -9.26
N ALA A 136 -4.57 11.35 -8.54
CA ALA A 136 -4.71 9.99 -9.03
C ALA A 136 -5.61 9.98 -10.27
N THR A 137 -5.03 9.59 -11.40
CA THR A 137 -5.69 9.61 -12.71
C THR A 137 -5.60 8.22 -13.32
N PRO A 138 -6.72 7.60 -13.73
CA PRO A 138 -6.71 6.33 -14.44
C PRO A 138 -5.86 6.41 -15.72
N ALA A 139 -5.00 5.42 -15.91
CA ALA A 139 -4.16 5.26 -17.09
C ALA A 139 -4.25 3.82 -17.59
N ARG A 140 -3.61 3.53 -18.73
CA ARG A 140 -3.62 2.18 -19.34
C ARG A 140 -3.10 1.11 -18.39
N ASP A 141 -2.03 1.42 -17.67
CA ASP A 141 -1.26 0.45 -16.87
C ASP A 141 -1.43 0.68 -15.35
N GLY A 142 -2.53 1.32 -14.92
CA GLY A 142 -2.83 1.59 -13.52
C GLY A 142 -3.23 3.04 -13.25
N LEU A 143 -2.70 3.62 -12.18
CA LEU A 143 -2.89 5.03 -11.81
C LEU A 143 -1.60 5.81 -12.01
N THR A 144 -1.72 6.99 -12.61
CA THR A 144 -0.65 8.00 -12.68
C THR A 144 -1.00 9.20 -11.81
N TYR A 145 0.01 10.01 -11.49
CA TYR A 145 -0.11 11.15 -10.60
C TYR A 145 0.59 12.37 -11.22
N PRO A 146 0.06 12.94 -12.31
CA PRO A 146 0.67 14.11 -12.95
C PRO A 146 0.73 15.29 -11.99
N ALA A 147 1.78 16.10 -12.10
CA ALA A 147 1.80 17.39 -11.42
C ALA A 147 0.63 18.23 -11.90
N SER A 148 -0.03 18.96 -11.00
CA SER A 148 -1.01 19.97 -11.42
C SER A 148 -0.29 21.01 -12.28
N GLU A 149 -0.75 21.23 -13.52
CA GLU A 149 -0.31 22.39 -14.30
C GLU A 149 -0.55 23.63 -13.44
N GLY A 150 0.52 24.37 -13.15
CA GLY A 150 0.41 25.64 -12.44
C GLY A 150 -0.50 26.56 -13.25
N GLY A 151 -1.56 27.06 -12.61
CA GLY A 151 -2.27 28.24 -13.10
C GLY A 151 -1.42 29.49 -12.98
#